data_AF-A0A098PXE8-F1
#
_entry.id   AF-A0A098PXE8-F1
#
_cell.length_a   1.000
_cell.length_b   1.000
_cell.length_c   1.000
_cell.angle_alpha   90.00
_cell.angle_beta   90.00
_cell.angle_gamma   90.00
#
_symmetry.space_group_name_H-M   'P 1'
#
loop_
_entity.id
_entity.type
_entity.pdbx_description
1 polymer ?
#
loop_
_entity_poly.entity_id
_entity_poly.type
_entity_poly.pdbx_seq_one_letter_code
_entity_poly.pdbx_strand_id
1 'polypeptide(L)'
;MGVEFQKNIDGNWWLRLDGEWIGYYKASLYSGDLADGRVAYVSAGGEVSTNSGVASTRMGSGEFAAAGYRQAAFQANHFYRDAAMATHPVQRLSSLSVEHPSCYTLAMAGCSYPYALDAGVTRTGLSPEMQNGGFYFGGPGCER
;
A
#
# COMPACT_ATOMS: atom_id res chain seq x y z
N MET A 1 -2.03 8.58 -7.96
CA MET A 1 -1.68 7.16 -8.07
C MET A 1 -2.85 6.30 -7.63
N GLY A 2 -3.53 5.66 -8.57
CA GLY A 2 -4.53 4.62 -8.35
C GLY A 2 -3.95 3.25 -8.72
N VAL A 3 -4.12 2.28 -7.82
CA VAL A 3 -3.64 0.91 -7.98
C VAL A 3 -4.84 -0.01 -8.15
N GLU A 4 -4.86 -0.76 -9.24
CA GLU A 4 -5.95 -1.64 -9.62
C GLU A 4 -5.46 -3.08 -9.79
N PHE A 5 -6.13 -4.02 -9.12
CA PHE A 5 -5.99 -5.45 -9.35
C PHE A 5 -7.24 -6.00 -10.03
N GLN A 6 -7.07 -6.75 -11.12
CA GLN A 6 -8.18 -7.36 -11.85
C GLN A 6 -7.96 -8.86 -12.03
N LYS A 7 -8.98 -9.66 -11.74
CA LYS A 7 -9.04 -11.08 -12.11
C LYS A 7 -9.81 -11.24 -13.41
N ASN A 8 -9.26 -11.98 -14.38
CA ASN A 8 -9.96 -12.31 -15.62
C ASN A 8 -10.74 -13.64 -15.51
N ILE A 9 -11.50 -13.98 -16.55
CA ILE A 9 -12.32 -15.20 -16.59
C ILE A 9 -11.50 -16.50 -16.55
N ASP A 10 -10.25 -16.45 -17.00
CA ASP A 10 -9.31 -17.58 -16.97
C ASP A 10 -8.65 -17.76 -15.59
N GLY A 11 -8.99 -16.92 -14.63
CA GLY A 11 -8.45 -16.95 -13.27
C GLY A 11 -7.13 -16.18 -13.09
N ASN A 12 -6.59 -15.56 -14.13
CA ASN A 12 -5.32 -14.84 -14.09
C ASN A 12 -5.49 -13.40 -13.58
N TRP A 13 -4.44 -12.87 -12.97
CA TRP A 13 -4.45 -11.55 -12.35
C TRP A 13 -3.65 -10.54 -13.14
N TRP A 14 -4.14 -9.30 -13.15
CA TRP A 14 -3.49 -8.15 -13.76
C TRP A 14 -3.32 -7.03 -12.73
N LEU A 15 -2.19 -6.34 -12.80
CA LEU A 15 -1.89 -5.13 -12.04
C LEU A 15 -1.86 -3.94 -12.97
N ARG A 16 -2.61 -2.90 -12.62
CA ARG A 16 -2.67 -1.62 -13.33
C ARG A 16 -2.33 -0.48 -12.39
N LEU A 17 -1.50 0.43 -12.87
CA LEU A 17 -1.08 1.64 -12.16
C LEU A 17 -1.44 2.86 -13.00
N ASP A 18 -2.24 3.77 -12.45
CA ASP A 18 -2.61 5.04 -13.10
C ASP A 18 -3.13 4.90 -14.55
N GLY A 19 -3.80 3.79 -14.87
CA GLY A 19 -4.35 3.56 -16.21
C GLY A 19 -3.60 2.55 -17.05
N GLU A 20 -2.35 2.24 -16.69
CA GLU A 20 -1.46 1.39 -17.47
C GLU A 20 -1.33 -0.02 -16.85
N TRP A 21 -1.49 -1.05 -17.68
CA TRP A 21 -1.25 -2.44 -17.27
C TRP A 21 0.25 -2.71 -17.17
N ILE A 22 0.75 -2.87 -15.95
CA ILE A 22 2.18 -3.02 -15.67
C ILE A 22 2.55 -4.43 -15.18
N GLY A 23 1.57 -5.31 -14.92
CA GLY A 23 1.84 -6.65 -14.42
C GLY A 23 0.78 -7.67 -14.81
N TYR A 24 1.25 -8.90 -15.06
CA TYR A 24 0.43 -10.07 -15.33
C TYR A 24 0.92 -11.26 -14.50
N TYR A 25 -0.02 -11.91 -13.82
CA TYR A 25 0.26 -13.04 -12.92
C TYR A 25 -0.65 -14.21 -13.32
N LYS A 26 -0.06 -15.16 -14.06
CA LYS A 26 -0.76 -16.36 -14.51
C LYS A 26 -0.99 -17.29 -13.32
N ALA A 27 -2.25 -17.56 -12.96
CA ALA A 27 -2.63 -18.31 -11.76
C ALA A 27 -1.94 -19.68 -11.67
N SER A 28 -1.79 -20.38 -12.81
CA SER A 28 -1.17 -21.70 -12.89
C SER A 28 0.31 -21.76 -12.50
N LEU A 29 0.98 -20.61 -12.35
CA LEU A 29 2.39 -20.54 -11.94
C LEU A 29 2.56 -20.38 -10.43
N TYR A 30 1.47 -20.21 -9.69
CA TYR A 30 1.46 -19.97 -8.25
C TYR A 30 0.78 -21.12 -7.50
N SER A 31 0.90 -21.11 -6.18
CA SER A 31 0.10 -21.93 -5.26
C SER A 31 -0.71 -21.02 -4.32
N GLY A 32 -1.75 -21.58 -3.68
CA GLY A 32 -2.62 -20.84 -2.75
C GLY A 32 -3.54 -19.82 -3.43
N ASP A 33 -3.78 -18.69 -2.77
CA ASP A 33 -4.78 -17.66 -3.13
C ASP A 33 -4.75 -17.20 -4.61
N LEU A 34 -3.56 -16.99 -5.16
CA LEU A 34 -3.40 -16.59 -6.57
C LEU A 34 -3.74 -17.74 -7.54
N ALA A 35 -3.49 -18.99 -7.17
CA ALA A 35 -3.77 -20.18 -7.98
C ALA A 35 -5.25 -20.57 -7.93
N ASP A 36 -5.83 -20.54 -6.73
CA ASP A 36 -7.23 -20.86 -6.47
C ASP A 36 -8.17 -19.73 -6.91
N GLY A 37 -7.59 -18.59 -7.31
CA GLY A 37 -8.30 -17.39 -7.73
C GLY A 37 -9.13 -16.77 -6.59
N ARG A 38 -8.76 -17.06 -5.35
CA ARG A 38 -9.34 -16.48 -4.13
C ARG A 38 -8.33 -15.48 -3.61
N VAL A 39 -8.45 -14.20 -3.95
CA VAL A 39 -7.66 -13.19 -3.24
C VAL A 39 -8.30 -12.99 -1.87
N ALA A 40 -7.72 -13.57 -0.83
CA ALA A 40 -8.12 -13.29 0.54
C ALA A 40 -7.47 -11.99 1.04
N TYR A 41 -6.28 -11.61 0.52
CA TYR A 41 -5.54 -10.43 0.95
C TYR A 41 -4.76 -9.76 -0.18
N VAL A 42 -4.71 -8.43 -0.16
CA VAL A 42 -3.80 -7.60 -0.95
C VAL A 42 -2.98 -6.79 0.03
N SER A 43 -1.64 -6.82 -0.10
CA SER A 43 -0.74 -5.97 0.67
C SER A 43 -0.12 -4.90 -0.23
N ALA A 44 0.06 -3.71 0.33
CA ALA A 44 0.74 -2.60 -0.30
C ALA A 44 1.60 -1.90 0.76
N GLY A 45 2.67 -1.26 0.32
CA GLY A 45 3.60 -0.56 1.21
C GLY A 45 4.67 0.19 0.44
N GLY A 46 5.67 0.65 1.18
CA GLY A 46 6.88 1.25 0.66
C GLY A 46 8.10 0.63 1.34
N GLU A 47 9.16 0.46 0.57
CA GLU A 47 10.46 -0.02 1.04
C GLU A 47 11.53 1.01 0.62
N VAL A 48 12.56 1.14 1.44
CA VAL A 48 13.78 1.88 1.09
C VAL A 48 14.95 0.92 1.17
N SER A 49 15.78 0.93 0.14
CA SER A 49 16.96 0.08 0.06
C SER A 49 18.20 0.94 -0.17
N THR A 50 19.30 0.59 0.47
CA THR A 50 20.60 1.22 0.27
C THR A 50 21.66 0.16 -0.02
N ASN A 51 22.64 0.49 -0.87
CA ASN A 51 23.81 -0.37 -1.04
C ASN A 51 24.58 -0.46 0.28
N SER A 52 25.08 -1.65 0.60
CA SER A 52 25.72 -1.96 1.88
C SER A 52 26.82 -0.94 2.21
N GLY A 53 26.61 -0.16 3.28
CA GLY A 53 27.58 0.83 3.75
C GLY A 53 27.04 2.24 3.97
N VAL A 54 25.84 2.58 3.48
CA VAL A 54 25.26 3.94 3.63
C VAL A 54 24.10 3.93 4.64
N ALA A 55 23.93 5.02 5.41
CA ALA A 55 22.76 5.22 6.27
C ALA A 55 21.46 5.09 5.44
N SER A 56 20.39 4.61 6.08
CA SER A 56 19.14 4.32 5.37
C SER A 56 18.56 5.61 4.76
N THR A 57 18.02 5.54 3.53
CA THR A 57 17.59 6.74 2.78
C THR A 57 16.24 7.26 3.26
N ARG A 58 16.03 8.58 3.18
CA ARG A 58 14.74 9.19 3.48
C ARG A 58 13.62 8.62 2.61
N MET A 59 12.45 8.39 3.21
CA MET A 59 11.24 8.01 2.48
C MET A 59 10.42 9.26 2.17
N GLY A 60 10.12 9.48 0.88
CA GLY A 60 9.38 10.65 0.40
C GLY A 60 10.06 11.98 0.79
N SER A 61 9.37 12.73 1.64
CA SER A 61 9.79 13.91 2.40
C SER A 61 11.10 13.84 3.17
N GLY A 62 11.38 12.68 3.76
CA GLY A 62 12.14 12.64 5.02
C GLY A 62 11.31 13.05 6.25
N GLU A 63 10.20 13.76 6.05
CA GLU A 63 9.20 13.97 7.09
C GLU A 63 8.48 12.66 7.42
N PHE A 64 8.07 12.50 8.68
CA PHE A 64 7.27 11.36 9.10
C PHE A 64 5.88 11.38 8.45
N ALA A 65 5.26 10.21 8.29
CA ALA A 65 4.01 10.02 7.56
C ALA A 65 2.85 10.88 8.07
N ALA A 66 2.84 11.20 9.37
CA ALA A 66 1.83 12.06 9.97
C ALA A 66 1.83 13.50 9.41
N ALA A 67 2.94 13.97 8.83
CA ALA A 67 3.01 15.27 8.15
C ALA A 67 2.06 15.35 6.94
N GLY A 68 1.67 14.21 6.38
CA GLY A 68 0.57 14.10 5.44
C GLY A 68 0.83 14.78 4.09
N TYR A 69 -0.24 15.32 3.50
CA TYR A 69 -0.24 15.81 2.13
C TYR A 69 0.85 16.85 1.84
N ARG A 70 1.56 16.65 0.71
CA ARG A 70 2.71 17.45 0.24
C ARG A 70 3.99 17.35 1.08
N GLN A 71 4.02 16.55 2.14
CA GLN A 71 5.20 16.34 2.98
C GLN A 71 5.59 14.85 3.03
N ALA A 72 4.62 13.95 3.16
CA ALA A 72 4.86 12.51 3.12
C ALA A 72 4.58 11.93 1.72
N ALA A 73 5.25 10.82 1.39
CA ALA A 73 4.87 10.00 0.24
C ALA A 73 3.53 9.31 0.54
N PHE A 74 2.73 8.99 -0.47
CA PHE A 74 1.48 8.29 -0.25
C PHE A 74 1.08 7.38 -1.40
N GLN A 75 0.28 6.37 -1.06
CA GLN A 75 -0.49 5.57 -1.99
C GLN A 75 -1.97 5.76 -1.65
N ALA A 76 -2.81 5.91 -2.67
CA ALA A 76 -4.21 6.25 -2.52
C ALA A 76 -5.09 5.39 -3.41
N ASN A 77 -6.38 5.33 -3.09
CA ASN A 77 -7.41 4.79 -3.97
C ASN A 77 -7.15 3.36 -4.44
N HIS A 78 -6.71 2.49 -3.53
CA HIS A 78 -6.57 1.06 -3.84
C HIS A 78 -7.95 0.42 -3.99
N PHE A 79 -8.13 -0.41 -5.00
CA PHE A 79 -9.33 -1.21 -5.21
C PHE A 79 -9.01 -2.50 -5.96
N TYR A 80 -9.92 -3.47 -5.88
CA TYR A 80 -9.90 -4.63 -6.77
C TYR A 80 -11.20 -4.70 -7.58
N ARG A 81 -11.13 -5.32 -8.76
CA ARG A 81 -12.32 -5.69 -9.55
C ARG A 81 -12.56 -7.18 -9.45
N ASP A 82 -13.80 -7.55 -9.16
CA ASP A 82 -14.21 -8.95 -9.16
C ASP A 82 -14.52 -9.46 -10.59
N ALA A 83 -14.87 -10.74 -10.69
CA ALA A 83 -15.19 -11.38 -11.96
C ALA A 83 -16.46 -10.79 -12.64
N ALA A 84 -17.31 -10.08 -11.90
CA ALA A 84 -18.47 -9.37 -12.42
C ALA A 84 -18.13 -7.91 -12.81
N MET A 85 -16.83 -7.54 -12.81
CA MET A 85 -16.32 -6.19 -13.07
C MET A 85 -16.74 -5.14 -12.04
N ALA A 86 -17.30 -5.55 -10.90
CA ALA A 86 -17.64 -4.64 -9.83
C ALA A 86 -16.38 -4.17 -9.10
N THR A 87 -16.34 -2.89 -8.71
CA THR A 87 -15.20 -2.26 -8.05
C THR A 87 -15.39 -2.28 -6.54
N HIS A 88 -14.38 -2.78 -5.83
CA HIS A 88 -14.37 -2.90 -4.38
C HIS A 88 -13.20 -2.08 -3.80
N PRO A 89 -13.45 -0.90 -3.21
CA PRO A 89 -12.41 -0.07 -2.64
C PRO A 89 -11.85 -0.67 -1.35
N VAL A 90 -10.54 -0.51 -1.14
CA VAL A 90 -9.87 -0.95 0.09
C VAL A 90 -10.16 0.06 1.21
N GLN A 91 -11.17 -0.23 2.02
CA GLN A 91 -11.59 0.63 3.14
C GLN A 91 -11.34 0.03 4.52
N ARG A 92 -11.07 -1.28 4.62
CA ARG A 92 -10.86 -1.96 5.90
C ARG A 92 -9.61 -2.82 5.86
N LEU A 93 -8.63 -2.44 6.69
CA LEU A 93 -7.34 -3.09 6.77
C LEU A 93 -7.37 -4.20 7.80
N SER A 94 -6.68 -5.29 7.51
CA SER A 94 -6.53 -6.44 8.41
C SER A 94 -5.18 -6.47 9.11
N SER A 95 -4.15 -5.82 8.55
CA SER A 95 -2.79 -5.80 9.07
C SER A 95 -2.08 -4.50 8.71
N LEU A 96 -1.21 -4.05 9.61
CA LEU A 96 -0.29 -2.93 9.43
C LEU A 96 1.05 -3.34 10.04
N SER A 97 2.16 -2.95 9.41
CA SER A 97 3.49 -3.26 9.94
C SER A 97 4.47 -2.15 9.58
N VAL A 98 5.30 -1.79 10.55
CA VAL A 98 6.42 -0.85 10.41
C VAL A 98 7.61 -1.48 11.12
N GLU A 99 8.64 -1.85 10.36
CA GLU A 99 9.79 -2.59 10.91
C GLU A 99 10.66 -1.72 11.82
N HIS A 100 10.88 -0.46 11.44
CA HIS A 100 11.78 0.47 12.13
C HIS A 100 11.03 1.77 12.49
N PRO A 101 10.15 1.74 13.52
CA PRO A 101 9.23 2.84 13.82
C PRO A 101 9.91 4.14 14.30
N SER A 102 11.18 4.09 14.70
CA SER A 102 11.99 5.27 15.00
C SER A 102 12.49 6.00 13.75
N CYS A 103 12.58 5.29 12.62
CA CYS A 103 13.16 5.80 11.38
C CYS A 103 12.10 6.07 10.31
N TYR A 104 11.07 5.24 10.27
CA TYR A 104 10.00 5.28 9.29
C TYR A 104 8.65 5.12 9.98
N THR A 105 7.63 5.72 9.41
CA THR A 105 6.28 5.70 9.96
C THR A 105 5.27 5.51 8.84
N LEU A 106 4.08 5.06 9.23
CA LEU A 106 2.91 4.90 8.38
C LEU A 106 1.76 5.71 8.97
N ALA A 107 1.01 6.42 8.13
CA ALA A 107 -0.21 7.09 8.55
C ALA A 107 -1.38 6.70 7.65
N MET A 108 -2.43 6.13 8.23
CA MET A 108 -3.64 5.74 7.50
C MET A 108 -4.62 6.92 7.40
N ALA A 109 -5.22 7.10 6.22
CA ALA A 109 -6.17 8.17 5.92
C ALA A 109 -7.41 7.60 5.24
N GLY A 110 -8.59 7.82 5.83
CA GLY A 110 -9.87 7.33 5.27
C GLY A 110 -10.08 5.82 5.24
N CYS A 111 -9.15 5.03 5.78
CA CYS A 111 -9.33 3.59 5.99
C CYS A 111 -9.70 3.29 7.44
N SER A 112 -10.36 2.16 7.67
CA SER A 112 -10.65 1.62 8.98
C SER A 112 -9.66 0.51 9.34
N TYR A 113 -9.27 0.47 10.61
CA TYR A 113 -8.43 -0.56 11.22
C TYR A 113 -8.94 -0.74 12.65
N PRO A 114 -9.52 -1.89 13.00
CA PRO A 114 -10.25 -2.06 14.26
C PRO A 114 -9.35 -2.38 15.46
N TYR A 115 -8.06 -2.61 15.24
CA TYR A 115 -7.10 -2.95 16.28
C TYR A 115 -6.35 -1.72 16.78
N ALA A 116 -5.65 -1.86 17.91
CA ALA A 116 -4.73 -0.83 18.41
C ALA A 116 -3.62 -0.58 17.37
N LEU A 117 -3.13 0.67 17.32
CA LEU A 117 -2.05 1.02 16.42
C LEU A 117 -0.71 0.67 17.06
N ASP A 118 0.13 -0.03 16.31
CA ASP A 118 1.50 -0.33 16.71
C ASP A 118 2.39 0.92 16.62
N ALA A 119 3.61 0.81 17.16
CA ALA A 119 4.60 1.88 17.10
C ALA A 119 4.85 2.32 15.65
N GLY A 120 4.97 3.64 15.44
CA GLY A 120 5.19 4.23 14.12
C GLY A 120 3.96 4.25 13.21
N VAL A 121 2.79 3.78 13.68
CA VAL A 121 1.53 3.83 12.94
C VAL A 121 0.61 4.91 13.52
N THR A 122 0.09 5.79 12.67
CA THR A 122 -0.81 6.88 13.06
C THR A 122 -2.03 6.98 12.15
N ARG A 123 -3.02 7.80 12.55
CA ARG A 123 -4.14 8.20 11.69
C ARG A 123 -3.93 9.65 11.26
N THR A 124 -4.26 9.96 10.01
CA THR A 124 -4.15 11.32 9.46
C THR A 124 -5.31 11.65 8.52
N GLY A 125 -5.34 12.88 8.03
CA GLY A 125 -6.35 13.40 7.11
C GLY A 125 -6.14 12.93 5.67
N LEU A 126 -7.23 12.93 4.90
CA LEU A 126 -7.21 12.69 3.47
C LEU A 126 -6.47 13.80 2.72
N SER A 127 -5.76 13.44 1.65
CA SER A 127 -5.39 14.43 0.64
C SER A 127 -6.57 14.69 -0.31
N PRO A 128 -6.57 15.79 -1.08
CA PRO A 128 -7.59 16.04 -2.11
C PRO A 128 -7.70 14.92 -3.16
N GLU A 129 -6.62 14.18 -3.39
CA GLU A 129 -6.56 13.08 -4.36
C GLU A 129 -7.05 11.74 -3.80
N MET A 130 -7.20 11.60 -2.47
CA MET A 130 -7.67 10.38 -1.81
C MET A 130 -9.20 10.32 -1.75
N GLN A 131 -9.82 9.68 -2.74
CA GLN A 131 -11.27 9.45 -2.82
C GLN A 131 -11.72 8.26 -1.97
N ASN A 132 -10.92 7.18 -1.94
CA ASN A 132 -11.24 5.93 -1.24
C ASN A 132 -10.29 5.65 -0.08
N GLY A 133 -9.62 6.68 0.44
CA GLY A 133 -8.58 6.56 1.45
C GLY A 133 -7.21 6.16 0.88
N GLY A 134 -6.28 5.90 1.79
CA GLY A 134 -4.89 5.60 1.47
C GLY A 134 -3.99 5.58 2.69
N PHE A 135 -2.69 5.46 2.43
CA PHE A 135 -1.65 5.46 3.44
C PHE A 135 -0.54 6.40 3.03
N TYR A 136 -0.05 7.16 3.99
CA TYR A 136 1.17 7.93 3.89
C TYR A 136 2.34 7.13 4.46
N PHE A 137 3.50 7.36 3.88
CA PHE A 137 4.77 6.78 4.28
C PHE A 137 5.81 7.88 4.36
N GLY A 138 6.66 7.83 5.37
CA GLY A 138 7.65 8.86 5.58
C GLY A 138 8.62 8.54 6.69
N GLY A 139 9.71 9.29 6.74
CA GLY A 139 10.73 9.19 7.76
C GLY A 139 12.11 9.55 7.24
N PRO A 140 12.99 10.09 8.11
CA PRO A 140 14.28 10.66 7.70
C PRO A 140 15.31 9.61 7.31
N GLY A 141 15.10 8.35 7.72
CA GLY A 141 16.11 7.31 7.65
C GLY A 141 16.54 6.85 9.04
N CYS A 142 17.15 5.67 9.11
CA CYS A 142 17.83 5.22 10.32
C CYS A 142 19.25 5.79 10.35
N GLU A 143 19.57 6.50 11.42
CA GLU A 143 20.95 6.77 11.80
C GLU A 143 21.64 5.46 12.21
N ARG A 144 22.96 5.42 12.04
CA ARG A 144 23.78 4.23 12.31
C ARG A 144 24.10 4.07 13.78
#